data_AF-A0AAJ6JKL8-F1
#
_entry.id   AF-A0AAJ6JKL8-F1
#
_cell.length_a   1.000
_cell.length_b   1.000
_cell.length_c   1.000
_cell.angle_alpha   90.00
_cell.angle_beta   90.00
_cell.angle_gamma   90.00
#
_symmetry.space_group_name_H-M   'P 1'
#
loop_
_entity.id
_entity.type
_entity.pdbx_description
1 polymer ?
#
loop_
_entity_poly.entity_id
_entity_poly.type
_entity_poly.pdbx_seq_one_letter_code
_entity_poly.pdbx_strand_id
1 'polypeptide(L)'
;MSSLPAMVQGIFNEPGCARNANKSDAERKKGCTKQLQPGSAAGGCAFDGAKIALQPFTDVAHLVHGPIACEGNSWDNRGAASSGSSLWRSGFTTDMTETDVVFGGEKRLYKAIKEIVDKCDPPAIFVYQTCIPAMIGDDIDAVCKSASQKFGKPIIPVNAPGFVGSKNLGNKLAGEALLEHVIGTQEPEYTTPYDINLIGEYNLSGELWQVKPLLDELGIRILSCISGDGRYREVASSHRARAAMLVCSKAMINVARKMEQRYGIPFFEGSFYGIQDSSDSLRQIARLLVERGAAEELIARTEAVIVREEARAWAAIEPYKPRFKGKKVLLITGGVKSWSVVAALQEAGLELVGTSVKKSTSEDKERIKELLRHDAHMIEDMPPREMYKMLKDAKADIMLSGGKSQFVALKAAMPWLDINQERCHAYLGYVGMVKLVSEIDKSLSNPMWEQLRRPAPWDALARALQTHSQSPDSVSDPALKQTSHRAKKICFCNTVELGTIEDAIRSRGLTSVEAVRQHTNAVGGCCRRRIENLLASSPSAMQAAE
;
A
#
# COMPACT_ATOMS: atom_id res chain seq x y z
N MET A 1 -5.66 -33.17 15.31
CA MET A 1 -5.32 -31.93 14.59
C MET A 1 -3.90 -32.05 14.09
N SER A 2 -3.61 -31.63 12.86
CA SER A 2 -2.24 -31.55 12.35
C SER A 2 -1.48 -30.46 13.11
N SER A 3 -0.19 -30.66 13.37
CA SER A 3 0.65 -29.61 13.95
C SER A 3 0.74 -28.40 13.01
N LEU A 4 0.97 -27.20 13.54
CA LEU A 4 1.13 -25.99 12.72
C LEU A 4 2.17 -26.16 11.60
N PRO A 5 3.35 -26.78 11.82
CA PRO A 5 4.30 -27.10 10.74
C PRO A 5 3.70 -28.00 9.65
N ALA A 6 2.93 -29.02 10.01
CA ALA A 6 2.28 -29.90 9.04
C ALA A 6 1.19 -29.18 8.23
N MET A 7 0.43 -28.29 8.87
CA MET A 7 -0.56 -27.44 8.20
C MET A 7 0.10 -26.49 7.20
N VAL A 8 1.17 -25.79 7.61
CA VAL A 8 1.95 -24.91 6.72
C VAL A 8 2.51 -25.69 5.53
N GLN A 9 3.03 -26.90 5.76
CA GLN A 9 3.53 -27.76 4.69
C GLN A 9 2.43 -28.16 3.71
N GLY A 10 1.23 -28.49 4.21
CA GLY A 10 0.05 -28.76 3.38
C GLY A 10 -0.36 -27.57 2.53
N ILE A 11 -0.35 -26.36 3.11
CA ILE A 11 -0.64 -25.11 2.41
C ILE A 11 0.39 -24.80 1.31
N PHE A 12 1.66 -25.13 1.54
CA PHE A 12 2.70 -24.97 0.53
C PHE A 12 2.52 -25.94 -0.64
N ASN A 13 1.94 -27.11 -0.41
CA ASN A 13 1.59 -28.09 -1.43
C ASN A 13 0.16 -27.93 -1.98
N GLU A 14 -0.42 -26.72 -1.92
CA GLU A 14 -1.78 -26.47 -2.40
C GLU A 14 -1.88 -26.66 -3.93
N PRO A 15 -2.59 -27.70 -4.43
CA PRO A 15 -2.61 -28.06 -5.85
C PRO A 15 -3.50 -27.13 -6.68
N GLY A 16 -4.50 -26.46 -6.08
CA GLY A 16 -5.28 -25.41 -6.74
C GLY A 16 -4.47 -24.12 -6.97
N CYS A 17 -3.23 -24.06 -6.48
CA CYS A 17 -2.32 -22.98 -6.79
C CYS A 17 -1.61 -23.23 -8.13
N ALA A 18 -1.90 -22.40 -9.12
CA ALA A 18 -1.22 -22.35 -10.42
C ALA A 18 0.31 -22.47 -10.37
N ARG A 19 0.95 -21.77 -9.42
CA ARG A 19 2.41 -21.80 -9.26
C ARG A 19 2.93 -23.16 -8.79
N ASN A 20 2.10 -23.98 -8.16
CA ASN A 20 2.44 -25.34 -7.76
C ASN A 20 2.09 -26.36 -8.85
N ALA A 21 1.04 -26.14 -9.65
CA ALA A 21 0.69 -27.02 -10.76
C ALA A 21 1.90 -27.30 -11.67
N ASN A 22 2.69 -26.27 -11.97
CA ASN A 22 3.86 -26.33 -12.85
C ASN A 22 5.20 -26.70 -12.17
N LYS A 23 5.21 -27.04 -10.87
CA LYS A 23 6.42 -27.44 -10.13
C LYS A 23 6.53 -28.95 -10.00
N SER A 24 7.75 -29.46 -9.94
CA SER A 24 8.00 -30.84 -9.50
C SER A 24 7.55 -31.06 -8.05
N ASP A 25 7.28 -32.29 -7.63
CA ASP A 25 6.85 -32.59 -6.25
C ASP A 25 7.88 -32.16 -5.20
N ALA A 26 9.17 -32.19 -5.53
CA ALA A 26 10.24 -31.69 -4.68
C ALA A 26 10.20 -30.15 -4.52
N GLU A 27 9.82 -29.42 -5.56
CA GLU A 27 9.73 -27.96 -5.55
C GLU A 27 8.41 -27.46 -4.95
N ARG A 28 7.32 -28.21 -5.09
CA ARG A 28 6.03 -27.92 -4.43
C ARG A 28 6.20 -27.88 -2.90
N LYS A 29 6.96 -28.84 -2.35
CA LYS A 29 7.26 -28.93 -0.92
C LYS A 29 8.06 -27.73 -0.39
N LYS A 30 8.79 -26.99 -1.24
CA LYS A 30 9.54 -25.79 -0.83
C LYS A 30 8.67 -24.53 -0.72
N GLY A 31 7.41 -24.58 -1.16
CA GLY A 31 6.49 -23.44 -1.11
C GLY A 31 6.88 -22.28 -2.03
N CYS A 32 6.23 -21.13 -1.84
CA CYS A 32 6.43 -19.91 -2.65
C CYS A 32 7.08 -18.76 -1.88
N THR A 33 7.64 -19.03 -0.71
CA THR A 33 8.23 -18.03 0.19
C THR A 33 9.63 -17.64 -0.28
N LYS A 34 9.74 -16.48 -0.94
CA LYS A 34 11.03 -15.79 -1.04
C LYS A 34 11.39 -15.33 0.37
N GLN A 35 12.52 -15.79 0.90
CA GLN A 35 13.01 -15.31 2.18
C GLN A 35 13.24 -13.79 2.08
N LEU A 36 12.66 -13.07 3.03
CA LEU A 36 12.75 -11.62 3.07
C LEU A 36 14.19 -11.22 3.38
N GLN A 37 14.73 -10.28 2.62
CA GLN A 37 16.05 -9.72 2.86
C GLN A 37 15.97 -8.80 4.09
N PRO A 38 16.77 -9.03 5.15
CA PRO A 38 16.83 -8.12 6.29
C PRO A 38 17.08 -6.67 5.85
N GLY A 39 16.40 -5.72 6.48
CA GLY A 39 16.44 -4.30 6.09
C GLY A 39 15.58 -3.91 4.89
N SER A 40 14.95 -4.86 4.19
CA SER A 40 13.98 -4.59 3.13
C SER A 40 12.53 -4.59 3.64
N ALA A 41 11.65 -3.81 3.01
CA ALA A 41 10.23 -3.78 3.37
C ALA A 41 9.56 -5.14 3.10
N ALA A 42 9.14 -5.80 4.17
CA ALA A 42 8.65 -7.19 4.16
C ALA A 42 7.14 -7.38 3.92
N GLY A 43 6.36 -6.30 3.85
CA GLY A 43 4.90 -6.41 3.92
C GLY A 43 4.42 -6.82 5.32
N GLY A 44 3.19 -7.33 5.42
CA GLY A 44 2.61 -7.82 6.67
C GLY A 44 2.98 -9.27 6.99
N CYS A 45 2.80 -9.66 8.26
CA CYS A 45 3.09 -11.01 8.77
C CYS A 45 1.87 -11.95 8.65
N ALA A 46 2.03 -13.22 9.04
CA ALA A 46 0.93 -14.20 9.01
C ALA A 46 -0.25 -13.81 9.90
N PHE A 47 -0.01 -13.25 11.09
CA PHE A 47 -1.07 -12.74 11.97
C PHE A 47 -1.87 -11.63 11.27
N ASP A 48 -1.18 -10.65 10.67
CA ASP A 48 -1.80 -9.57 9.91
C ASP A 48 -2.71 -10.12 8.80
N GLY A 49 -2.25 -11.17 8.10
CA GLY A 49 -3.08 -11.85 7.09
C GLY A 49 -4.32 -12.50 7.69
N ALA A 50 -4.16 -13.33 8.71
CA ALA A 50 -5.27 -14.07 9.31
C ALA A 50 -6.33 -13.15 9.92
N LYS A 51 -5.92 -12.12 10.68
CA LYS A 51 -6.83 -11.12 11.26
C LYS A 51 -7.55 -10.36 10.16
N ILE A 52 -6.83 -9.81 9.17
CA ILE A 52 -7.45 -9.05 8.07
C ILE A 52 -8.41 -9.92 7.26
N ALA A 53 -8.12 -11.20 7.06
CA ALA A 53 -8.98 -12.11 6.31
C ALA A 53 -10.32 -12.42 7.02
N LEU A 54 -10.34 -12.46 8.35
CA LEU A 54 -11.51 -12.90 9.12
C LEU A 54 -12.24 -11.76 9.85
N GLN A 55 -11.56 -10.66 10.15
CA GLN A 55 -12.11 -9.50 10.86
C GLN A 55 -13.42 -8.94 10.27
N PRO A 56 -13.67 -9.02 8.95
CA PRO A 56 -14.96 -8.57 8.40
C PRO A 56 -16.18 -9.42 8.79
N PHE A 57 -16.04 -10.51 9.55
CA PHE A 57 -17.17 -11.17 10.20
C PHE A 57 -17.71 -10.33 11.34
N THR A 58 -18.90 -9.76 11.16
CA THR A 58 -19.24 -8.55 11.91
C THR A 58 -19.84 -8.82 13.29
N ASP A 59 -20.38 -10.02 13.50
CA ASP A 59 -21.10 -10.45 14.70
C ASP A 59 -20.24 -11.24 15.69
N VAL A 60 -18.96 -11.48 15.40
CA VAL A 60 -18.07 -12.24 16.27
C VAL A 60 -17.08 -11.34 17.01
N ALA A 61 -16.52 -11.85 18.10
CA ALA A 61 -15.39 -11.21 18.76
C ALA A 61 -14.07 -11.75 18.20
N HIS A 62 -13.14 -10.84 17.90
CA HIS A 62 -11.80 -11.19 17.41
C HIS A 62 -10.75 -10.91 18.49
N LEU A 63 -10.50 -11.90 19.35
CA LEU A 63 -9.56 -11.82 20.47
C LEU A 63 -8.12 -12.10 20.02
N VAL A 64 -7.25 -11.10 20.16
CA VAL A 64 -5.81 -11.25 19.91
C VAL A 64 -5.11 -11.70 21.18
N HIS A 65 -4.55 -12.90 21.15
CA HIS A 65 -3.71 -13.40 22.22
C HIS A 65 -2.26 -12.95 21.99
N GLY A 66 -1.84 -11.94 22.75
CA GLY A 66 -0.54 -11.31 22.62
C GLY A 66 -0.41 -10.02 23.42
N PRO A 67 0.75 -9.34 23.34
CA PRO A 67 0.92 -7.97 23.79
C PRO A 67 0.00 -7.00 23.01
N ILE A 68 -0.31 -5.83 23.59
CA ILE A 68 -1.22 -4.83 22.99
C ILE A 68 -0.89 -4.45 21.54
N ALA A 69 0.39 -4.41 21.16
CA ALA A 69 0.83 -3.85 19.89
C ALA A 69 0.23 -4.55 18.66
N CYS A 70 -0.02 -5.85 18.71
CA CYS A 70 -0.63 -6.57 17.59
C CYS A 70 -2.05 -6.04 17.32
N GLU A 71 -2.91 -6.01 18.34
CA GLU A 71 -4.28 -5.50 18.18
C GLU A 71 -4.28 -3.99 17.94
N GLY A 72 -3.50 -3.21 18.70
CA GLY A 72 -3.46 -1.75 18.58
C GLY A 72 -3.11 -1.24 17.18
N ASN A 73 -2.29 -1.97 16.42
CA ASN A 73 -1.96 -1.62 15.03
C ASN A 73 -2.94 -2.23 13.99
N SER A 74 -3.64 -3.31 14.33
CA SER A 74 -4.60 -3.98 13.43
C SER A 74 -6.06 -3.61 13.67
N TRP A 75 -6.34 -2.81 14.69
CA TRP A 75 -7.70 -2.46 15.08
C TRP A 75 -8.38 -1.62 13.98
N ASP A 76 -9.45 -2.19 13.41
CA ASP A 76 -10.34 -1.57 12.40
C ASP A 76 -9.61 -0.86 11.24
N ASN A 77 -8.48 -1.40 10.80
CA ASN A 77 -7.61 -0.75 9.81
C ASN A 77 -8.04 -0.98 8.34
N ARG A 78 -9.21 -1.59 8.12
CA ARG A 78 -9.62 -2.11 6.81
C ARG A 78 -10.83 -1.40 6.19
N GLY A 79 -11.57 -0.59 6.96
CA GLY A 79 -12.76 0.10 6.45
C GLY A 79 -13.83 -0.84 5.86
N ALA A 80 -13.92 -2.08 6.34
CA ALA A 80 -15.00 -2.98 5.96
C ALA A 80 -16.33 -2.41 6.46
N ALA A 81 -17.36 -2.47 5.63
CA ALA A 81 -18.69 -2.00 5.99
C ALA A 81 -19.54 -3.16 6.54
N SER A 82 -20.44 -2.84 7.46
CA SER A 82 -21.37 -3.81 8.09
C SER A 82 -22.79 -3.27 8.02
N SER A 83 -23.75 -4.15 7.69
CA SER A 83 -25.18 -3.84 7.61
C SER A 83 -25.94 -4.11 8.92
N GLY A 84 -25.25 -4.63 9.95
CA GLY A 84 -25.86 -5.00 11.22
C GLY A 84 -24.89 -4.83 12.37
N SER A 85 -24.30 -5.93 12.84
CA SER A 85 -23.42 -5.89 14.01
C SER A 85 -22.17 -5.04 13.78
N SER A 86 -21.74 -4.34 14.83
CA SER A 86 -20.48 -3.61 14.86
C SER A 86 -19.46 -4.22 15.84
N LEU A 87 -19.72 -5.41 16.38
CA LEU A 87 -18.87 -6.03 17.41
C LEU A 87 -17.41 -6.20 16.94
N TRP A 88 -17.20 -6.57 15.69
CA TRP A 88 -15.88 -6.74 15.08
C TRP A 88 -15.00 -5.48 15.09
N ARG A 89 -15.61 -4.29 15.24
CA ARG A 89 -14.91 -3.01 15.43
C ARG A 89 -14.43 -2.79 16.85
N SER A 90 -14.78 -3.66 17.79
CA SER A 90 -14.22 -3.62 19.15
C SER A 90 -12.88 -4.34 19.18
N GLY A 91 -11.88 -3.73 19.80
CA GLY A 91 -10.55 -4.31 19.95
C GLY A 91 -10.50 -5.23 21.16
N PHE A 92 -10.30 -6.53 20.94
CA PHE A 92 -10.14 -7.51 22.01
C PHE A 92 -8.72 -8.04 22.03
N THR A 93 -8.07 -7.96 23.19
CA THR A 93 -6.71 -8.47 23.39
C THR A 93 -6.54 -9.01 24.79
N THR A 94 -5.64 -9.97 24.96
CA THR A 94 -5.19 -10.39 26.28
C THR A 94 -4.23 -9.39 26.92
N ASP A 95 -3.63 -8.49 26.11
CA ASP A 95 -2.61 -7.53 26.54
C ASP A 95 -1.56 -8.15 27.47
N MET A 96 -0.84 -9.15 26.95
CA MET A 96 0.11 -9.94 27.74
C MET A 96 1.19 -9.04 28.35
N THR A 97 1.39 -9.22 29.65
CA THR A 97 2.45 -8.59 30.44
C THR A 97 3.66 -9.51 30.54
N GLU A 98 4.77 -8.99 31.09
CA GLU A 98 5.98 -9.78 31.34
C GLU A 98 5.71 -11.03 32.20
N THR A 99 4.79 -10.94 33.17
CA THR A 99 4.37 -12.09 33.98
C THR A 99 3.75 -13.19 33.12
N ASP A 100 2.94 -12.85 32.13
CA ASP A 100 2.33 -13.82 31.22
C ASP A 100 3.38 -14.44 30.28
N VAL A 101 4.44 -13.69 29.94
CA VAL A 101 5.57 -14.23 29.15
C VAL A 101 6.37 -15.26 29.95
N VAL A 102 6.60 -15.00 31.24
CA VAL A 102 7.39 -15.90 32.11
C VAL A 102 6.61 -17.15 32.51
N PHE A 103 5.31 -17.01 32.82
CA PHE A 103 4.50 -18.08 33.42
C PHE A 103 3.43 -18.69 32.50
N GLY A 104 3.32 -18.20 31.26
CA GLY A 104 2.31 -18.63 30.28
C GLY A 104 1.06 -17.77 30.29
N GLY A 105 0.45 -17.59 29.11
CA GLY A 105 -0.69 -16.72 28.86
C GLY A 105 -2.05 -17.40 28.95
N GLU A 106 -2.10 -18.73 29.03
CA GLU A 106 -3.33 -19.53 28.88
C GLU A 106 -4.44 -19.17 29.89
N LYS A 107 -4.10 -18.97 31.16
CA LYS A 107 -5.08 -18.58 32.20
C LYS A 107 -5.67 -17.20 31.93
N ARG A 108 -4.85 -16.28 31.43
CA ARG A 108 -5.28 -14.93 31.04
C ARG A 108 -6.15 -14.99 29.79
N LEU A 109 -5.80 -15.82 28.81
CA LEU A 109 -6.61 -16.08 27.63
C LEU A 109 -8.01 -16.61 28.02
N TYR A 110 -8.08 -17.62 28.89
CA TYR A 110 -9.37 -18.16 29.34
C TYR A 110 -10.24 -17.10 30.05
N LYS A 111 -9.64 -16.27 30.90
CA LYS A 111 -10.33 -15.14 31.55
C LYS A 111 -10.84 -14.12 30.54
N ALA A 112 -10.03 -13.75 29.55
CA ALA A 112 -10.44 -12.83 28.49
C ALA A 112 -11.61 -13.39 27.67
N ILE A 113 -11.60 -14.69 27.34
CA ILE A 113 -12.73 -15.36 26.67
C ILE A 113 -13.98 -15.27 27.54
N LYS A 114 -13.88 -15.59 28.83
CA LYS A 114 -15.00 -15.48 29.78
C LYS A 114 -15.57 -14.06 29.81
N GLU A 115 -14.72 -13.04 29.88
CA GLU A 115 -15.17 -11.64 29.90
C GLU A 115 -15.89 -11.23 28.62
N ILE A 116 -15.45 -11.70 27.46
CA ILE A 116 -16.13 -11.45 26.19
C ILE A 116 -17.51 -12.12 26.18
N VAL A 117 -17.59 -13.37 26.64
CA VAL A 117 -18.87 -14.09 26.75
C VAL A 117 -19.82 -13.34 27.69
N ASP A 118 -19.36 -12.95 28.88
CA ASP A 118 -20.21 -12.30 29.88
C ASP A 118 -20.69 -10.89 29.43
N LYS A 119 -19.83 -10.13 28.74
CA LYS A 119 -20.10 -8.72 28.40
C LYS A 119 -20.74 -8.53 27.02
N CYS A 120 -20.38 -9.37 26.05
CA CYS A 120 -20.77 -9.19 24.65
C CYS A 120 -21.62 -10.35 24.11
N ASP A 121 -21.55 -11.53 24.73
CA ASP A 121 -22.31 -12.73 24.37
C ASP A 121 -22.34 -13.09 22.85
N PRO A 122 -21.22 -13.01 22.11
CA PRO A 122 -21.27 -13.20 20.67
C PRO A 122 -21.64 -14.63 20.26
N PRO A 123 -22.10 -14.85 19.01
CA PRO A 123 -22.29 -16.18 18.43
C PRO A 123 -21.00 -17.00 18.37
N ALA A 124 -19.83 -16.37 18.25
CA ALA A 124 -18.53 -17.04 18.28
C ALA A 124 -17.39 -16.09 18.67
N ILE A 125 -16.26 -16.65 19.08
CA ILE A 125 -15.02 -15.91 19.39
C ILE A 125 -13.86 -16.52 18.59
N PHE A 126 -13.20 -15.72 17.77
CA PHE A 126 -11.97 -16.09 17.07
C PHE A 126 -10.75 -15.66 17.91
N VAL A 127 -9.86 -16.60 18.21
CA VAL A 127 -8.68 -16.39 19.05
C VAL A 127 -7.42 -16.46 18.20
N TYR A 128 -6.72 -15.34 18.03
CA TYR A 128 -5.52 -15.24 17.21
C TYR A 128 -4.26 -15.38 18.05
N GLN A 129 -3.44 -16.39 17.78
CA GLN A 129 -2.13 -16.52 18.42
C GLN A 129 -1.10 -15.62 17.75
N THR A 130 -0.44 -14.76 18.53
CA THR A 130 0.68 -13.92 18.07
C THR A 130 2.05 -14.56 18.36
N CYS A 131 3.15 -13.86 18.07
CA CYS A 131 4.50 -14.41 18.17
C CYS A 131 4.87 -14.89 19.58
N ILE A 132 4.60 -14.10 20.62
CA ILE A 132 5.02 -14.41 21.99
C ILE A 132 4.34 -15.67 22.55
N PRO A 133 3.00 -15.78 22.60
CA PRO A 133 2.35 -16.99 23.12
C PRO A 133 2.73 -18.25 22.34
N ALA A 134 2.96 -18.14 21.02
CA ALA A 134 3.45 -19.27 20.22
C ALA A 134 4.89 -19.69 20.57
N MET A 135 5.78 -18.75 20.92
CA MET A 135 7.17 -19.05 21.28
C MET A 135 7.30 -19.65 22.68
N ILE A 136 6.48 -19.20 23.63
CA ILE A 136 6.49 -19.74 25.00
C ILE A 136 5.72 -21.06 25.11
N GLY A 137 4.99 -21.44 24.06
CA GLY A 137 4.32 -22.73 23.95
C GLY A 137 2.90 -22.78 24.52
N ASP A 138 2.20 -21.64 24.59
CA ASP A 138 0.79 -21.62 24.99
C ASP A 138 -0.06 -22.47 24.04
N ASP A 139 -0.82 -23.42 24.57
CA ASP A 139 -1.72 -24.30 23.83
C ASP A 139 -3.11 -23.66 23.70
N ILE A 140 -3.25 -22.77 22.72
CA ILE A 140 -4.53 -22.08 22.50
C ILE A 140 -5.63 -23.03 22.04
N ASP A 141 -5.31 -24.15 21.40
CA ASP A 141 -6.28 -25.14 20.95
C ASP A 141 -6.95 -25.81 22.17
N ALA A 142 -6.16 -26.20 23.17
CA ALA A 142 -6.66 -26.76 24.42
C ALA A 142 -7.52 -25.74 25.19
N VAL A 143 -7.08 -24.48 25.28
CA VAL A 143 -7.84 -23.41 25.95
C VAL A 143 -9.16 -23.14 25.23
N CYS A 144 -9.15 -22.99 23.90
CA CYS A 144 -10.34 -22.75 23.09
C CYS A 144 -11.34 -23.91 23.21
N LYS A 145 -10.86 -25.15 23.17
CA LYS A 145 -11.70 -26.35 23.36
C LYS A 145 -12.36 -26.37 24.74
N SER A 146 -11.59 -26.11 25.80
CA SER A 146 -12.11 -26.07 27.17
C SER A 146 -13.13 -24.95 27.37
N ALA A 147 -12.85 -23.75 26.85
CA ALA A 147 -13.76 -22.62 26.91
C ALA A 147 -15.05 -22.88 26.10
N SER A 148 -14.93 -23.46 24.91
CA SER A 148 -16.08 -23.84 24.07
C SER A 148 -17.01 -24.81 24.79
N GLN A 149 -16.46 -25.85 25.43
CA GLN A 149 -17.23 -26.79 26.24
C GLN A 149 -17.89 -26.14 27.46
N LYS A 150 -17.19 -25.22 28.13
CA LYS A 150 -17.70 -24.55 29.34
C LYS A 150 -18.84 -23.59 29.03
N PHE A 151 -18.70 -22.80 27.96
CA PHE A 151 -19.62 -21.70 27.64
C PHE A 151 -20.67 -22.08 26.59
N GLY A 152 -20.58 -23.26 25.99
CA GLY A 152 -21.53 -23.72 24.95
C GLY A 152 -21.47 -22.86 23.69
N LYS A 153 -20.32 -22.23 23.41
CA LYS A 153 -20.13 -21.31 22.28
C LYS A 153 -18.91 -21.71 21.46
N PRO A 154 -18.95 -21.56 20.13
CA PRO A 154 -17.77 -21.72 19.29
C PRO A 154 -16.64 -20.75 19.69
N ILE A 155 -15.53 -21.31 20.16
CA ILE A 155 -14.26 -20.59 20.38
C ILE A 155 -13.24 -21.17 19.40
N ILE A 156 -12.83 -20.38 18.41
CA ILE A 156 -12.09 -20.84 17.22
C ILE A 156 -10.62 -20.44 17.37
N PRO A 157 -9.68 -21.40 17.50
CA PRO A 157 -8.26 -21.09 17.49
C PRO A 157 -7.79 -20.74 16.07
N VAL A 158 -7.03 -19.66 15.96
CA VAL A 158 -6.38 -19.21 14.72
C VAL A 158 -4.87 -19.14 14.95
N ASN A 159 -4.22 -20.26 14.65
CA ASN A 159 -2.77 -20.43 14.79
C ASN A 159 -2.02 -19.74 13.62
N ALA A 160 -1.77 -18.44 13.75
CA ALA A 160 -1.07 -17.65 12.73
C ALA A 160 0.00 -16.69 13.31
N PRO A 161 0.95 -17.16 14.14
CA PRO A 161 1.98 -16.29 14.71
C PRO A 161 2.81 -15.62 13.61
N GLY A 162 3.17 -14.35 13.82
CA GLY A 162 3.75 -13.52 12.76
C GLY A 162 5.03 -14.07 12.11
N PHE A 163 5.83 -14.84 12.85
CA PHE A 163 7.09 -15.39 12.36
C PHE A 163 6.93 -16.57 11.38
N VAL A 164 5.75 -17.18 11.25
CA VAL A 164 5.58 -18.37 10.38
C VAL A 164 5.52 -18.01 8.89
N GLY A 165 5.29 -16.74 8.56
CA GLY A 165 5.42 -16.29 7.18
C GLY A 165 4.69 -15.00 6.84
N SER A 166 4.42 -14.83 5.55
CA SER A 166 3.83 -13.61 4.99
C SER A 166 2.32 -13.49 5.25
N LYS A 167 1.78 -12.28 5.05
CA LYS A 167 0.33 -12.00 5.01
C LYS A 167 -0.47 -13.00 4.19
N ASN A 168 0.04 -13.42 3.01
CA ASN A 168 -0.67 -14.38 2.16
C ASN A 168 -0.77 -15.78 2.79
N LEU A 169 0.25 -16.20 3.55
CA LEU A 169 0.18 -17.44 4.32
C LEU A 169 -0.83 -17.31 5.45
N GLY A 170 -0.86 -16.15 6.12
CA GLY A 170 -1.86 -15.81 7.12
C GLY A 170 -3.30 -15.98 6.64
N ASN A 171 -3.61 -15.47 5.44
CA ASN A 171 -4.93 -15.65 4.83
C ASN A 171 -5.29 -17.14 4.67
N LYS A 172 -4.36 -17.95 4.17
CA LYS A 172 -4.58 -19.40 4.00
C LYS A 172 -4.79 -20.11 5.33
N LEU A 173 -4.02 -19.77 6.37
CA LEU A 173 -4.18 -20.30 7.73
C LEU A 173 -5.55 -19.95 8.32
N ALA A 174 -6.01 -18.71 8.11
CA ALA A 174 -7.38 -18.31 8.44
C ALA A 174 -8.43 -19.15 7.69
N GLY A 175 -8.21 -19.42 6.41
CA GLY A 175 -9.06 -20.33 5.63
C GLY A 175 -9.08 -21.76 6.15
N GLU A 176 -7.94 -22.29 6.61
CA GLU A 176 -7.89 -23.60 7.26
C GLU A 176 -8.67 -23.61 8.58
N ALA A 177 -8.56 -22.57 9.40
CA ALA A 177 -9.33 -22.45 10.64
C ALA A 177 -10.84 -22.46 10.37
N LEU A 178 -11.30 -21.78 9.30
CA LEU A 178 -12.69 -21.84 8.86
C LEU A 178 -13.13 -23.25 8.45
N LEU A 179 -12.33 -23.93 7.62
CA LEU A 179 -12.63 -25.26 7.12
C LEU A 179 -12.63 -26.34 8.21
N GLU A 180 -11.82 -26.17 9.26
CA GLU A 180 -11.68 -27.14 10.34
C GLU A 180 -12.72 -26.93 11.45
N HIS A 181 -13.02 -25.66 11.80
CA HIS A 181 -13.78 -25.34 13.01
C HIS A 181 -15.13 -24.66 12.77
N VAL A 182 -15.43 -24.23 11.54
CA VAL A 182 -16.61 -23.38 11.26
C VAL A 182 -17.50 -23.95 10.18
N ILE A 183 -16.99 -24.13 8.97
CA ILE A 183 -17.79 -24.55 7.81
C ILE A 183 -18.34 -25.98 8.03
N GLY A 184 -19.64 -26.16 7.87
CA GLY A 184 -20.32 -27.44 8.07
C GLY A 184 -20.73 -27.73 9.51
N THR A 185 -20.61 -26.76 10.42
CA THR A 185 -20.98 -26.94 11.84
C THR A 185 -22.42 -26.55 12.15
N GLN A 186 -23.11 -25.85 11.25
CA GLN A 186 -24.51 -25.45 11.40
C GLN A 186 -25.26 -25.63 10.09
N GLU A 187 -26.57 -25.83 10.17
CA GLU A 187 -27.45 -25.89 9.00
C GLU A 187 -28.19 -24.56 8.82
N PRO A 188 -28.39 -24.10 7.56
CA PRO A 188 -29.20 -22.93 7.31
C PRO A 188 -30.69 -23.26 7.51
N GLU A 189 -31.51 -22.26 7.81
CA GLU A 189 -32.96 -22.44 7.99
C GLU A 189 -33.63 -23.01 6.72
N TYR A 190 -33.18 -22.57 5.55
CA TYR A 190 -33.62 -23.07 4.26
C TYR A 190 -32.51 -22.96 3.23
N THR A 191 -32.62 -23.74 2.15
CA THR A 191 -31.74 -23.67 0.98
C THR A 191 -32.55 -23.42 -0.28
N THR A 192 -31.91 -22.85 -1.29
CA THR A 192 -32.51 -22.62 -2.61
C THR A 192 -31.61 -23.18 -3.72
N PRO A 193 -32.14 -23.39 -4.94
CA PRO A 193 -31.32 -23.67 -6.12
C PRO A 193 -30.38 -22.51 -6.51
N TYR A 194 -30.55 -21.32 -5.93
CA TYR A 194 -29.86 -20.08 -6.28
C TYR A 194 -28.87 -19.61 -5.21
N ASP A 195 -28.52 -20.47 -4.25
CA ASP A 195 -27.61 -20.13 -3.15
C ASP A 195 -26.14 -20.17 -3.59
N ILE A 196 -25.41 -19.08 -3.38
CA ILE A 196 -23.97 -19.00 -3.68
C ILE A 196 -23.12 -18.59 -2.48
N ASN A 197 -21.84 -18.94 -2.52
CA ASN A 197 -20.83 -18.36 -1.64
C ASN A 197 -19.95 -17.37 -2.40
N LEU A 198 -19.66 -16.23 -1.78
CA LEU A 198 -18.60 -15.32 -2.22
C LEU A 198 -17.38 -15.50 -1.30
N ILE A 199 -16.25 -15.92 -1.85
CA ILE A 199 -15.02 -16.20 -1.10
C ILE A 199 -13.97 -15.15 -1.47
N GLY A 200 -13.34 -14.53 -0.47
CA GLY A 200 -12.32 -13.49 -0.68
C GLY A 200 -12.89 -12.10 -0.95
N GLU A 201 -14.20 -11.89 -0.77
CA GLU A 201 -14.85 -10.58 -0.78
C GLU A 201 -14.86 -10.01 0.65
N TYR A 202 -14.49 -8.75 0.84
CA TYR A 202 -14.26 -8.15 2.17
C TYR A 202 -15.15 -6.95 2.48
N ASN A 203 -16.05 -6.58 1.57
CA ASN A 203 -16.98 -5.46 1.67
C ASN A 203 -16.30 -4.13 2.06
N LEU A 204 -15.13 -3.87 1.49
CA LEU A 204 -14.36 -2.67 1.77
C LEU A 204 -15.13 -1.44 1.28
N SER A 205 -15.38 -0.47 2.15
CA SER A 205 -16.22 0.70 1.82
C SER A 205 -17.63 0.37 1.28
N GLY A 206 -18.18 -0.82 1.57
CA GLY A 206 -19.50 -1.21 1.09
C GLY A 206 -19.53 -1.70 -0.36
N GLU A 207 -18.39 -2.21 -0.87
CA GLU A 207 -18.28 -2.73 -2.23
C GLU A 207 -19.24 -3.88 -2.55
N LEU A 208 -19.42 -4.83 -1.63
CA LEU A 208 -20.36 -5.94 -1.83
C LEU A 208 -21.78 -5.42 -2.03
N TRP A 209 -22.15 -4.31 -1.36
CA TRP A 209 -23.47 -3.70 -1.48
C TRP A 209 -23.74 -3.04 -2.83
N GLN A 210 -22.72 -2.85 -3.67
CA GLN A 210 -22.91 -2.41 -5.05
C GLN A 210 -23.33 -3.58 -5.97
N VAL A 211 -22.95 -4.81 -5.62
CA VAL A 211 -23.22 -6.02 -6.41
C VAL A 211 -24.44 -6.78 -5.91
N LYS A 212 -24.65 -6.78 -4.58
CA LYS A 212 -25.76 -7.51 -3.93
C LYS A 212 -27.14 -7.21 -4.56
N PRO A 213 -27.52 -5.94 -4.85
CA PRO A 213 -28.83 -5.66 -5.44
C PRO A 213 -29.06 -6.34 -6.80
N LEU A 214 -27.99 -6.52 -7.60
CA LEU A 214 -28.07 -7.20 -8.89
C LEU A 214 -28.32 -8.70 -8.69
N LEU A 215 -27.66 -9.31 -7.72
CA LEU A 215 -27.88 -10.71 -7.37
C LEU A 215 -29.28 -10.93 -6.80
N ASP A 216 -29.75 -10.03 -5.92
CA ASP A 216 -31.10 -10.08 -5.36
C ASP A 216 -32.17 -9.98 -6.47
N GLU A 217 -32.00 -9.08 -7.46
CA GLU A 217 -32.90 -8.95 -8.61
C GLU A 217 -32.98 -10.23 -9.46
N LEU A 218 -31.85 -10.94 -9.59
CA LEU A 218 -31.77 -12.23 -10.26
C LEU A 218 -32.34 -13.38 -9.41
N GLY A 219 -32.69 -13.13 -8.15
CA GLY A 219 -33.12 -14.15 -7.19
C GLY A 219 -31.96 -15.01 -6.68
N ILE A 220 -30.71 -14.58 -6.91
CA ILE A 220 -29.50 -15.25 -6.45
C ILE A 220 -29.23 -14.81 -5.02
N ARG A 221 -29.23 -15.78 -4.10
CA ARG A 221 -28.99 -15.52 -2.68
C ARG A 221 -27.52 -15.76 -2.35
N ILE A 222 -26.86 -14.75 -1.81
CA ILE A 222 -25.56 -14.95 -1.15
C ILE A 222 -25.83 -15.67 0.17
N LEU A 223 -25.55 -16.97 0.22
CA LEU A 223 -25.68 -17.77 1.44
C LEU A 223 -24.61 -17.39 2.46
N SER A 224 -23.39 -17.13 1.99
CA SER A 224 -22.28 -16.68 2.81
C SER A 224 -21.32 -15.81 2.02
N CYS A 225 -20.85 -14.73 2.66
CA CYS A 225 -19.69 -13.98 2.21
C CYS A 225 -18.52 -14.23 3.16
N ILE A 226 -17.41 -14.76 2.65
CA ILE A 226 -16.16 -14.95 3.36
C ILE A 226 -15.23 -13.82 2.90
N SER A 227 -15.14 -12.69 3.61
CA SER A 227 -15.72 -12.40 4.93
C SER A 227 -16.53 -11.11 5.01
N GLY A 228 -16.60 -10.31 3.95
CA GLY A 228 -17.21 -8.98 3.96
C GLY A 228 -18.67 -8.96 4.40
N ASP A 229 -18.97 -8.23 5.48
CA ASP A 229 -20.30 -8.19 6.08
C ASP A 229 -20.86 -9.59 6.40
N GLY A 230 -20.00 -10.59 6.61
CA GLY A 230 -20.43 -11.95 6.92
C GLY A 230 -20.89 -12.10 8.37
N ARG A 231 -21.79 -13.04 8.62
CA ARG A 231 -22.20 -13.48 9.97
C ARG A 231 -21.69 -14.89 10.25
N TYR A 232 -21.43 -15.20 11.52
CA TYR A 232 -20.92 -16.52 11.90
C TYR A 232 -21.78 -17.67 11.38
N ARG A 233 -23.11 -17.57 11.55
CA ARG A 233 -24.06 -18.64 11.16
C ARG A 233 -24.07 -18.89 9.65
N GLU A 234 -24.00 -17.82 8.86
CA GLU A 234 -23.93 -17.89 7.39
C GLU A 234 -22.69 -18.67 6.96
N VAL A 235 -21.52 -18.32 7.52
CA VAL A 235 -20.25 -19.00 7.21
C VAL A 235 -20.27 -20.45 7.69
N ALA A 236 -20.82 -20.72 8.87
CA ALA A 236 -20.95 -22.06 9.42
C ALA A 236 -21.84 -22.97 8.57
N SER A 237 -22.83 -22.39 7.88
CA SER A 237 -23.77 -23.09 6.99
C SER A 237 -23.38 -23.05 5.49
N SER A 238 -22.24 -22.46 5.16
CA SER A 238 -21.80 -22.22 3.77
C SER A 238 -21.59 -23.50 2.95
N HIS A 239 -21.49 -24.67 3.58
CA HIS A 239 -21.41 -25.98 2.91
C HIS A 239 -22.69 -26.37 2.16
N ARG A 240 -23.78 -25.60 2.30
CA ARG A 240 -25.05 -25.82 1.58
C ARG A 240 -25.22 -25.05 0.27
N ALA A 241 -24.27 -24.18 -0.09
CA ALA A 241 -24.35 -23.42 -1.34
C ALA A 241 -24.33 -24.34 -2.58
N ARG A 242 -24.88 -23.84 -3.69
CA ARG A 242 -24.90 -24.54 -4.99
C ARG A 242 -23.65 -24.31 -5.82
N ALA A 243 -23.07 -23.13 -5.69
CA ALA A 243 -21.82 -22.73 -6.33
C ALA A 243 -21.06 -21.73 -5.45
N ALA A 244 -19.78 -21.52 -5.76
CA ALA A 244 -18.97 -20.48 -5.12
C ALA A 244 -18.23 -19.64 -6.16
N MET A 245 -17.99 -18.37 -5.83
CA MET A 245 -17.12 -17.49 -6.59
C MET A 245 -15.95 -17.08 -5.70
N LEU A 246 -14.72 -17.27 -6.19
CA LEU A 246 -13.53 -16.72 -5.56
C LEU A 246 -13.31 -15.30 -6.11
N VAL A 247 -13.67 -14.30 -5.31
CA VAL A 247 -13.58 -12.87 -5.65
C VAL A 247 -12.17 -12.37 -5.38
N CYS A 248 -11.49 -11.93 -6.45
CA CYS A 248 -10.26 -11.13 -6.40
C CYS A 248 -9.20 -11.58 -5.35
N SER A 249 -9.10 -12.88 -5.02
CA SER A 249 -8.06 -13.35 -4.10
C SER A 249 -7.78 -14.86 -4.14
N LYS A 250 -6.66 -15.26 -4.77
CA LYS A 250 -6.04 -16.60 -4.53
C LYS A 250 -5.58 -16.83 -3.09
N ALA A 251 -5.78 -15.87 -2.19
CA ALA A 251 -5.45 -15.97 -0.78
C ALA A 251 -6.28 -17.03 -0.03
N MET A 252 -7.49 -17.34 -0.52
CA MET A 252 -8.40 -18.33 0.06
C MET A 252 -8.75 -19.45 -0.94
N ILE A 253 -7.89 -19.68 -1.93
CA ILE A 253 -8.08 -20.77 -2.92
C ILE A 253 -8.20 -22.14 -2.26
N ASN A 254 -7.51 -22.34 -1.13
CA ASN A 254 -7.62 -23.56 -0.33
C ASN A 254 -9.04 -23.78 0.21
N VAL A 255 -9.76 -22.71 0.55
CA VAL A 255 -11.16 -22.79 0.97
C VAL A 255 -12.02 -23.24 -0.19
N ALA A 256 -11.96 -22.56 -1.33
CA ALA A 256 -12.76 -22.89 -2.51
C ALA A 256 -12.53 -24.34 -2.97
N ARG A 257 -11.27 -24.76 -3.16
CA ARG A 257 -10.92 -26.13 -3.55
C ARG A 257 -11.39 -27.16 -2.53
N LYS A 258 -11.18 -26.92 -1.23
CA LYS A 258 -11.60 -27.90 -0.21
C LYS A 258 -13.11 -27.95 -0.05
N MET A 259 -13.84 -26.87 -0.31
CA MET A 259 -15.30 -26.90 -0.38
C MET A 259 -15.80 -27.71 -1.58
N GLU A 260 -15.15 -27.58 -2.74
CA GLU A 260 -15.43 -28.44 -3.89
C GLU A 260 -15.18 -29.91 -3.56
N GLN A 261 -14.04 -30.24 -2.94
CA GLN A 261 -13.70 -31.62 -2.59
C GLN A 261 -14.57 -32.24 -1.49
N ARG A 262 -14.89 -31.47 -0.43
CA ARG A 262 -15.62 -31.97 0.74
C ARG A 262 -17.14 -31.96 0.54
N TYR A 263 -17.66 -30.99 -0.21
CA TYR A 263 -19.09 -30.73 -0.31
C TYR A 263 -19.61 -30.71 -1.76
N GLY A 264 -18.75 -30.88 -2.76
CA GLY A 264 -19.15 -30.89 -4.17
C GLY A 264 -19.66 -29.54 -4.67
N ILE A 265 -19.16 -28.43 -4.09
CA ILE A 265 -19.53 -27.06 -4.48
C ILE A 265 -18.55 -26.59 -5.56
N PRO A 266 -18.96 -26.51 -6.84
CA PRO A 266 -18.10 -26.01 -7.89
C PRO A 266 -17.79 -24.53 -7.67
N PHE A 267 -16.61 -24.09 -8.10
CA PHE A 267 -16.24 -22.68 -8.02
C PHE A 267 -15.54 -22.18 -9.28
N PHE A 268 -15.54 -20.87 -9.45
CA PHE A 268 -14.75 -20.17 -10.46
C PHE A 268 -14.08 -18.94 -9.85
N GLU A 269 -13.01 -18.47 -10.51
CA GLU A 269 -12.38 -17.18 -10.18
C GLU A 269 -13.01 -16.06 -11.00
N GLY A 270 -13.41 -14.97 -10.35
CA GLY A 270 -14.00 -13.83 -11.03
C GLY A 270 -13.73 -12.50 -10.34
N SER A 271 -14.23 -11.43 -10.95
CA SER A 271 -13.93 -10.04 -10.60
C SER A 271 -15.17 -9.18 -10.82
N PHE A 272 -15.46 -8.28 -9.87
CA PHE A 272 -16.43 -7.19 -10.09
C PHE A 272 -15.74 -5.85 -10.29
N TYR A 273 -14.43 -5.84 -10.60
CA TYR A 273 -13.70 -4.62 -10.98
C TYR A 273 -13.76 -4.45 -12.49
N GLY A 274 -14.46 -3.42 -12.98
CA GLY A 274 -14.69 -3.20 -14.40
C GLY A 274 -16.11 -3.59 -14.81
N ILE A 275 -16.59 -2.98 -15.90
CA ILE A 275 -17.93 -3.21 -16.45
C ILE A 275 -17.98 -4.62 -17.04
N GLN A 276 -17.02 -4.99 -17.89
CA GLN A 276 -17.03 -6.29 -18.58
C GLN A 276 -16.78 -7.45 -17.61
N ASP A 277 -15.82 -7.31 -16.71
CA ASP A 277 -15.51 -8.29 -15.65
C ASP A 277 -16.75 -8.58 -14.78
N SER A 278 -17.52 -7.54 -14.44
CA SER A 278 -18.77 -7.69 -13.68
C SER A 278 -19.80 -8.49 -14.46
N SER A 279 -19.98 -8.18 -15.75
CA SER A 279 -20.88 -8.90 -16.64
C SER A 279 -20.49 -10.38 -16.78
N ASP A 280 -19.21 -10.65 -17.00
CA ASP A 280 -18.71 -12.02 -17.16
C ASP A 280 -18.81 -12.83 -15.87
N SER A 281 -18.66 -12.20 -14.71
CA SER A 281 -18.89 -12.83 -13.42
C SER A 281 -20.37 -13.17 -13.20
N LEU A 282 -21.30 -12.28 -13.57
CA LEU A 282 -22.74 -12.54 -13.51
C LEU A 282 -23.14 -13.71 -14.42
N ARG A 283 -22.61 -13.74 -15.66
CA ARG A 283 -22.81 -14.86 -16.60
C ARG A 283 -22.33 -16.19 -16.05
N GLN A 284 -21.13 -16.21 -15.47
CA GLN A 284 -20.56 -17.44 -14.90
C GLN A 284 -21.34 -17.93 -13.68
N ILE A 285 -21.81 -17.03 -12.81
CA ILE A 285 -22.70 -17.39 -11.70
C ILE A 285 -23.98 -18.03 -12.24
N ALA A 286 -24.65 -17.37 -13.19
CA ALA A 286 -25.90 -17.87 -13.77
C ALA A 286 -25.70 -19.25 -14.42
N ARG A 287 -24.65 -19.42 -15.21
CA ARG A 287 -24.31 -20.70 -15.87
C ARG A 287 -24.12 -21.83 -14.84
N LEU A 288 -23.28 -21.60 -13.83
CA LEU A 288 -23.03 -22.60 -12.78
C LEU A 288 -24.29 -22.95 -11.99
N LEU A 289 -25.15 -21.98 -11.69
CA LEU A 289 -26.39 -22.24 -10.99
C LEU A 289 -27.35 -23.09 -11.84
N VAL A 290 -27.48 -22.81 -13.14
CA VAL A 290 -28.29 -23.60 -14.07
C VAL A 290 -27.74 -25.04 -14.19
N GLU A 291 -26.43 -25.20 -14.34
CA GLU A 291 -25.77 -26.52 -14.31
C GLU A 291 -26.05 -27.29 -13.00
N ARG A 292 -26.41 -26.59 -11.92
CA ARG A 292 -26.70 -27.12 -10.60
C ARG A 292 -28.20 -27.20 -10.27
N GLY A 293 -29.06 -27.02 -11.28
CA GLY A 293 -30.51 -27.24 -11.17
C GLY A 293 -31.34 -25.98 -10.90
N ALA A 294 -30.79 -24.79 -11.10
CA ALA A 294 -31.58 -23.56 -11.21
C ALA A 294 -32.33 -23.51 -12.56
N ALA A 295 -33.38 -22.67 -12.65
CA ALA A 295 -34.17 -22.56 -13.87
C ALA A 295 -33.36 -21.95 -15.03
N GLU A 296 -33.48 -22.51 -16.24
CA GLU A 296 -32.73 -22.09 -17.44
C GLU A 296 -32.98 -20.60 -17.80
N GLU A 297 -34.17 -20.08 -17.49
CA GLU A 297 -34.54 -18.67 -17.66
C GLU A 297 -33.62 -17.68 -16.91
N LEU A 298 -32.86 -18.15 -15.91
CA LEU A 298 -31.89 -17.35 -15.18
C LEU A 298 -30.85 -16.73 -16.13
N ILE A 299 -30.44 -17.45 -17.18
CA ILE A 299 -29.47 -16.95 -18.17
C ILE A 299 -30.05 -15.74 -18.90
N ALA A 300 -31.26 -15.84 -19.42
CA ALA A 300 -31.91 -14.75 -20.16
C ALA A 300 -32.17 -13.52 -19.26
N ARG A 301 -32.60 -13.74 -18.02
CA ARG A 301 -32.77 -12.65 -17.02
C ARG A 301 -31.44 -11.97 -16.69
N THR A 302 -30.37 -12.76 -16.57
CA THR A 302 -29.02 -12.25 -16.31
C THR A 302 -28.53 -11.36 -17.45
N GLU A 303 -28.70 -11.79 -18.71
CA GLU A 303 -28.33 -10.96 -19.86
C GLU A 303 -29.15 -9.67 -19.93
N ALA A 304 -30.45 -9.70 -19.60
CA ALA A 304 -31.28 -8.49 -19.58
C ALA A 304 -30.77 -7.47 -18.54
N VAL A 305 -30.37 -7.93 -17.35
CA VAL A 305 -29.75 -7.07 -16.32
C VAL A 305 -28.41 -6.52 -16.81
N ILE A 306 -27.57 -7.37 -17.40
CA ILE A 306 -26.26 -6.96 -17.93
C ILE A 306 -26.40 -5.86 -18.99
N VAL A 307 -27.23 -6.07 -20.01
CA VAL A 307 -27.43 -5.09 -21.10
C VAL A 307 -27.88 -3.74 -20.54
N ARG A 308 -28.80 -3.76 -19.56
CA ARG A 308 -29.29 -2.54 -18.90
C ARG A 308 -28.19 -1.82 -18.13
N GLU A 309 -27.45 -2.55 -17.29
CA GLU A 309 -26.44 -1.95 -16.41
C GLU A 309 -25.18 -1.52 -17.15
N GLU A 310 -24.75 -2.26 -18.18
CA GLU A 310 -23.68 -1.85 -19.08
C GLU A 310 -24.05 -0.54 -19.79
N ALA A 311 -25.24 -0.44 -20.39
CA ALA A 311 -25.67 0.78 -21.07
C ALA A 311 -25.65 2.00 -20.14
N ARG A 312 -26.10 1.83 -18.89
CA ARG A 312 -26.04 2.87 -17.86
C ARG A 312 -24.61 3.25 -17.49
N ALA A 313 -23.75 2.26 -17.25
CA ALA A 313 -22.37 2.48 -16.86
C ALA A 313 -21.56 3.16 -17.96
N TRP A 314 -21.68 2.69 -19.20
CA TRP A 314 -21.01 3.28 -20.36
C TRP A 314 -21.44 4.72 -20.58
N ALA A 315 -22.73 5.01 -20.53
CA ALA A 315 -23.25 6.37 -20.64
C ALA A 315 -22.73 7.28 -19.51
N ALA A 316 -22.59 6.75 -18.29
CA ALA A 316 -22.10 7.51 -17.15
C ALA A 316 -20.59 7.79 -17.20
N ILE A 317 -19.78 6.90 -17.79
CA ILE A 317 -18.33 7.12 -17.93
C ILE A 317 -17.96 7.91 -19.20
N GLU A 318 -18.83 7.95 -20.21
CA GLU A 318 -18.57 8.60 -21.50
C GLU A 318 -18.07 10.06 -21.37
N PRO A 319 -18.65 10.92 -20.49
CA PRO A 319 -18.18 12.30 -20.31
C PRO A 319 -16.72 12.42 -19.83
N TYR A 320 -16.16 11.37 -19.22
CA TYR A 320 -14.79 11.38 -18.70
C TYR A 320 -13.76 10.96 -19.75
N LYS A 321 -14.13 10.15 -20.75
CA LYS A 321 -13.20 9.61 -21.76
C LYS A 321 -12.36 10.69 -22.46
N PRO A 322 -12.93 11.83 -22.91
CA PRO A 322 -12.13 12.89 -23.53
C PRO A 322 -11.06 13.47 -22.59
N ARG A 323 -11.33 13.51 -21.28
CA ARG A 323 -10.43 14.05 -20.25
C ARG A 323 -9.29 13.08 -19.92
N PHE A 324 -9.49 11.79 -20.20
CA PHE A 324 -8.52 10.73 -19.93
C PHE A 324 -7.63 10.39 -21.13
N LYS A 325 -7.95 10.92 -22.32
CA LYS A 325 -7.15 10.70 -23.52
C LYS A 325 -5.68 11.05 -23.29
N GLY A 326 -4.80 10.05 -23.45
CA GLY A 326 -3.35 10.18 -23.26
C GLY A 326 -2.90 10.29 -21.80
N LYS A 327 -3.80 10.11 -20.83
CA LYS A 327 -3.45 10.10 -19.40
C LYS A 327 -2.88 8.77 -18.97
N LYS A 328 -1.75 8.86 -18.28
CA LYS A 328 -0.90 7.73 -17.93
C LYS A 328 -1.01 7.39 -16.45
N VAL A 329 -1.23 6.10 -16.13
CA VAL A 329 -1.43 5.61 -14.77
C VAL A 329 -0.28 4.71 -14.34
N LEU A 330 0.25 4.96 -13.14
CA LEU A 330 1.13 4.03 -12.43
C LEU A 330 0.31 3.26 -11.39
N LEU A 331 0.16 1.95 -11.56
CA LEU A 331 -0.65 1.11 -10.69
C LEU A 331 0.23 0.28 -9.74
N ILE A 332 0.17 0.50 -8.43
CA ILE A 332 0.95 -0.23 -7.43
C ILE A 332 0.01 -0.86 -6.41
N THR A 333 -0.43 -2.10 -6.68
CA THR A 333 -1.38 -2.81 -5.80
C THR A 333 -0.85 -4.15 -5.29
N GLY A 334 -1.61 -4.77 -4.39
CA GLY A 334 -1.39 -6.16 -4.00
C GLY A 334 -1.76 -7.15 -5.12
N GLY A 335 -1.29 -8.40 -4.99
CA GLY A 335 -1.14 -9.32 -6.10
C GLY A 335 -2.35 -9.60 -6.98
N VAL A 336 -3.54 -9.65 -6.39
CA VAL A 336 -4.74 -10.14 -7.08
C VAL A 336 -5.63 -9.01 -7.62
N LYS A 337 -5.38 -7.76 -7.20
CA LYS A 337 -6.11 -6.58 -7.71
C LYS A 337 -5.49 -6.01 -8.98
N SER A 338 -4.23 -6.36 -9.30
CA SER A 338 -3.51 -5.70 -10.39
C SER A 338 -4.15 -5.91 -11.75
N TRP A 339 -4.57 -7.13 -12.13
CA TRP A 339 -5.09 -7.39 -13.49
C TRP A 339 -6.50 -6.84 -13.71
N SER A 340 -7.41 -7.01 -12.75
CA SER A 340 -8.80 -6.57 -12.90
C SER A 340 -8.91 -5.04 -12.88
N VAL A 341 -8.08 -4.37 -12.07
CA VAL A 341 -7.98 -2.91 -12.10
C VAL A 341 -7.31 -2.42 -13.39
N VAL A 342 -6.37 -3.16 -13.99
CA VAL A 342 -5.82 -2.82 -15.33
C VAL A 342 -6.95 -2.79 -16.35
N ALA A 343 -7.78 -3.84 -16.43
CA ALA A 343 -8.90 -3.91 -17.36
C ALA A 343 -9.87 -2.73 -17.15
N ALA A 344 -10.27 -2.47 -15.91
CA ALA A 344 -11.13 -1.34 -15.56
C ALA A 344 -10.54 0.02 -16.00
N LEU A 345 -9.24 0.26 -15.78
CA LEU A 345 -8.60 1.52 -16.20
C LEU A 345 -8.57 1.66 -17.73
N GLN A 346 -8.39 0.56 -18.47
CA GLN A 346 -8.43 0.58 -19.93
C GLN A 346 -9.84 0.85 -20.47
N GLU A 347 -10.88 0.28 -19.85
CA GLU A 347 -12.28 0.59 -20.16
C GLU A 347 -12.60 2.08 -19.99
N ALA A 348 -11.99 2.72 -18.99
CA ALA A 348 -12.12 4.16 -18.77
C ALA A 348 -11.35 5.02 -19.80
N GLY A 349 -10.48 4.44 -20.61
CA GLY A 349 -9.65 5.14 -21.59
C GLY A 349 -8.30 5.65 -21.07
N LEU A 350 -7.81 5.10 -19.96
CA LEU A 350 -6.51 5.44 -19.37
C LEU A 350 -5.40 4.50 -19.90
N GLU A 351 -4.20 5.03 -20.07
CA GLU A 351 -3.01 4.27 -20.47
C GLU A 351 -2.22 3.85 -19.23
N LEU A 352 -1.77 2.60 -19.15
CA LEU A 352 -0.90 2.15 -18.06
C LEU A 352 0.57 2.27 -18.44
N VAL A 353 1.37 2.87 -17.55
CA VAL A 353 2.83 2.99 -17.69
C VAL A 353 3.54 1.81 -17.05
N GLY A 354 2.93 1.27 -16.01
CA GLY A 354 3.41 0.08 -15.34
C GLY A 354 2.49 -0.36 -14.22
N THR A 355 2.57 -1.64 -13.88
CA THR A 355 1.81 -2.25 -12.80
C THR A 355 2.71 -3.11 -11.92
N SER A 356 2.48 -3.10 -10.61
CA SER A 356 3.19 -3.99 -9.71
C SER A 356 2.68 -5.43 -9.84
N VAL A 357 3.62 -6.36 -10.07
CA VAL A 357 3.36 -7.80 -10.15
C VAL A 357 3.99 -8.58 -8.99
N LYS A 358 4.50 -7.88 -7.95
CA LYS A 358 5.26 -8.46 -6.82
C LYS A 358 4.55 -9.64 -6.16
N LYS A 359 3.23 -9.53 -6.04
CA LYS A 359 2.37 -10.48 -5.34
C LYS A 359 1.47 -11.25 -6.31
N SER A 360 1.57 -11.00 -7.61
CA SER A 360 0.76 -11.59 -8.67
C SER A 360 1.25 -12.99 -9.03
N THR A 361 0.34 -13.88 -9.42
CA THR A 361 0.68 -15.22 -9.89
C THR A 361 1.22 -15.20 -11.32
N SER A 362 1.77 -16.33 -11.80
CA SER A 362 2.26 -16.42 -13.18
C SER A 362 1.15 -16.17 -14.21
N GLU A 363 -0.06 -16.68 -13.96
CA GLU A 363 -1.24 -16.46 -14.80
C GLU A 363 -1.71 -15.01 -14.76
N ASP A 364 -1.71 -14.37 -13.57
CA ASP A 364 -2.03 -12.94 -13.47
C ASP A 364 -1.02 -12.11 -14.28
N LYS A 365 0.27 -12.49 -14.24
CA LYS A 365 1.31 -11.85 -15.05
C LYS A 365 1.07 -12.06 -16.55
N GLU A 366 0.59 -13.23 -16.98
CA GLU A 366 0.25 -13.51 -18.37
C GLU A 366 -0.96 -12.69 -18.83
N ARG A 367 -2.06 -12.67 -18.06
CA ARG A 367 -3.21 -11.80 -18.33
C ARG A 367 -2.81 -10.33 -18.36
N ILE A 368 -1.95 -9.89 -17.43
CA ILE A 368 -1.41 -8.54 -17.43
C ILE A 368 -0.60 -8.28 -18.69
N LYS A 369 0.22 -9.22 -19.18
CA LYS A 369 0.96 -9.06 -20.45
C LYS A 369 0.05 -8.98 -21.67
N GLU A 370 -1.05 -9.73 -21.69
CA GLU A 370 -2.04 -9.66 -22.77
C GLU A 370 -2.76 -8.31 -22.77
N LEU A 371 -3.08 -7.78 -21.59
CA LEU A 371 -3.73 -6.47 -21.42
C LEU A 371 -2.75 -5.31 -21.67
N LEU A 372 -1.51 -5.43 -21.21
CA LEU A 372 -0.45 -4.43 -21.37
C LEU A 372 0.22 -4.60 -22.74
N ARG A 373 -0.21 -3.80 -23.72
CA ARG A 373 0.52 -3.61 -24.99
C ARG A 373 2.00 -3.26 -24.72
N HIS A 374 2.89 -3.57 -25.67
CA HIS A 374 4.37 -3.64 -25.55
C HIS A 374 5.14 -2.51 -24.79
N ASP A 375 4.51 -1.40 -24.41
CA ASP A 375 5.16 -0.23 -23.79
C ASP A 375 5.02 -0.13 -22.26
N ALA A 376 4.25 -0.99 -21.58
CA ALA A 376 4.05 -0.90 -20.13
C ALA A 376 4.95 -1.84 -19.32
N HIS A 377 5.53 -1.33 -18.23
CA HIS A 377 6.48 -2.08 -17.41
C HIS A 377 5.81 -2.91 -16.31
N MET A 378 6.06 -4.22 -16.29
CA MET A 378 5.75 -5.06 -15.12
C MET A 378 6.82 -4.87 -14.05
N ILE A 379 6.40 -4.47 -12.84
CA ILE A 379 7.31 -4.08 -11.77
C ILE A 379 7.27 -5.11 -10.65
N GLU A 380 8.35 -5.89 -10.47
CA GLU A 380 8.43 -6.90 -9.40
C GLU A 380 8.69 -6.30 -8.02
N ASP A 381 9.52 -5.26 -7.93
CA ASP A 381 9.74 -4.51 -6.72
C ASP A 381 10.12 -3.08 -7.10
N MET A 382 9.51 -2.08 -6.46
CA MET A 382 9.83 -0.68 -6.69
C MET A 382 10.17 -0.02 -5.37
N PRO A 383 11.46 0.21 -5.11
CA PRO A 383 11.88 1.00 -3.96
C PRO A 383 11.23 2.39 -4.02
N PRO A 384 10.87 3.00 -2.88
CA PRO A 384 10.26 4.33 -2.85
C PRO A 384 11.04 5.42 -3.61
N ARG A 385 12.39 5.30 -3.66
CA ARG A 385 13.25 6.22 -4.42
C ARG A 385 13.04 6.13 -5.93
N GLU A 386 12.84 4.93 -6.45
CA GLU A 386 12.59 4.70 -7.87
C GLU A 386 11.19 5.15 -8.27
N MET A 387 10.19 4.83 -7.42
CA MET A 387 8.83 5.32 -7.57
C MET A 387 8.78 6.86 -7.61
N TYR A 388 9.48 7.51 -6.68
CA TYR A 388 9.62 8.97 -6.68
C TYR A 388 10.25 9.50 -7.96
N LYS A 389 11.34 8.87 -8.45
CA LYS A 389 12.01 9.28 -9.69
C LYS A 389 11.06 9.19 -10.89
N MET A 390 10.33 8.09 -11.05
CA MET A 390 9.37 7.93 -12.14
C MET A 390 8.26 8.98 -12.11
N LEU A 391 7.74 9.29 -10.93
CA LEU A 391 6.69 10.29 -10.75
C LEU A 391 7.23 11.71 -10.97
N LYS A 392 8.43 12.00 -10.48
CA LYS A 392 9.10 13.30 -10.68
C LYS A 392 9.42 13.56 -12.15
N ASP A 393 9.83 12.52 -12.88
CA ASP A 393 10.13 12.61 -14.33
C ASP A 393 8.85 12.64 -15.19
N ALA A 394 7.67 12.81 -14.58
CA ALA A 394 6.34 12.90 -15.20
C ALA A 394 6.01 11.73 -16.15
N LYS A 395 6.51 10.53 -15.84
CA LYS A 395 6.24 9.34 -16.66
C LYS A 395 4.81 8.82 -16.53
N ALA A 396 4.11 9.21 -15.46
CA ALA A 396 2.69 8.96 -15.22
C ALA A 396 2.01 10.26 -14.79
N ASP A 397 0.72 10.42 -15.08
CA ASP A 397 -0.14 11.54 -14.65
C ASP A 397 -0.76 11.30 -13.26
N ILE A 398 -0.96 10.04 -12.85
CA ILE A 398 -1.54 9.67 -11.56
C ILE A 398 -0.97 8.33 -11.07
N MET A 399 -0.84 8.20 -9.75
CA MET A 399 -0.53 6.93 -9.10
C MET A 399 -1.75 6.35 -8.37
N LEU A 400 -2.11 5.11 -8.69
CA LEU A 400 -3.10 4.33 -7.95
C LEU A 400 -2.37 3.31 -7.07
N SER A 401 -2.47 3.45 -5.75
CA SER A 401 -1.76 2.55 -4.84
C SER A 401 -2.40 2.48 -3.45
N GLY A 402 -1.63 2.18 -2.39
CA GLY A 402 -2.11 2.20 -1.00
C GLY A 402 -1.37 3.22 -0.14
N GLY A 403 -1.90 3.51 1.06
CA GLY A 403 -1.44 4.60 1.93
C GLY A 403 0.07 4.64 2.19
N LYS A 404 0.74 3.49 2.27
CA LYS A 404 2.22 3.44 2.45
C LYS A 404 3.02 4.16 1.37
N SER A 405 2.47 4.26 0.17
CA SER A 405 3.09 4.93 -0.99
C SER A 405 2.48 6.30 -1.30
N GLN A 406 1.41 6.70 -0.62
CA GLN A 406 0.73 7.98 -0.82
C GLN A 406 1.72 9.15 -0.78
N PHE A 407 2.52 9.24 0.29
CA PHE A 407 3.45 10.34 0.48
C PHE A 407 4.60 10.37 -0.54
N VAL A 408 4.86 9.26 -1.24
CA VAL A 408 5.85 9.24 -2.33
C VAL A 408 5.31 10.04 -3.52
N ALA A 409 4.05 9.81 -3.91
CA ALA A 409 3.42 10.59 -4.98
C ALA A 409 3.18 12.05 -4.58
N LEU A 410 2.71 12.30 -3.36
CA LEU A 410 2.47 13.68 -2.91
C LEU A 410 3.75 14.51 -2.84
N LYS A 411 4.87 13.91 -2.40
CA LYS A 411 6.19 14.58 -2.45
C LYS A 411 6.68 14.83 -3.88
N ALA A 412 6.26 14.01 -4.84
CA ALA A 412 6.53 14.23 -6.25
C ALA A 412 5.57 15.25 -6.89
N ALA A 413 4.67 15.88 -6.12
CA ALA A 413 3.62 16.79 -6.61
C ALA A 413 2.70 16.14 -7.66
N MET A 414 2.38 14.86 -7.45
CA MET A 414 1.58 14.05 -8.36
C MET A 414 0.24 13.62 -7.74
N PRO A 415 -0.85 13.59 -8.54
CA PRO A 415 -2.11 12.98 -8.16
C PRO A 415 -1.94 11.54 -7.65
N TRP A 416 -2.72 11.22 -6.61
CA TRP A 416 -2.74 9.90 -6.00
C TRP A 416 -4.17 9.49 -5.65
N LEU A 417 -4.49 8.22 -5.86
CA LEU A 417 -5.76 7.61 -5.46
C LEU A 417 -5.51 6.29 -4.73
N ASP A 418 -6.21 6.09 -3.61
CA ASP A 418 -6.18 4.81 -2.90
C ASP A 418 -7.10 3.79 -3.59
N ILE A 419 -6.53 2.64 -3.95
CA ILE A 419 -7.23 1.47 -4.52
C ILE A 419 -7.14 0.23 -3.59
N ASN A 420 -6.34 0.34 -2.52
CA ASN A 420 -6.10 -0.71 -1.53
C ASN A 420 -7.08 -0.62 -0.35
N GLN A 421 -6.78 -1.36 0.71
CA GLN A 421 -7.67 -1.63 1.84
C GLN A 421 -8.07 -0.41 2.68
N GLU A 422 -7.38 0.74 2.55
CA GLU A 422 -7.66 1.97 3.30
C GLU A 422 -8.56 2.96 2.53
N ARG A 423 -9.01 2.59 1.32
CA ARG A 423 -9.90 3.42 0.51
C ARG A 423 -11.23 3.70 1.21
N CYS A 424 -11.84 4.83 0.88
CA CYS A 424 -13.13 5.29 1.41
C CYS A 424 -14.29 5.15 0.41
N HIS A 425 -14.05 4.61 -0.78
CA HIS A 425 -15.04 4.51 -1.85
C HIS A 425 -15.16 3.07 -2.35
N ALA A 426 -16.40 2.69 -2.68
CA ALA A 426 -16.69 1.42 -3.32
C ALA A 426 -16.44 1.49 -4.82
N TYR A 427 -15.67 0.53 -5.34
CA TYR A 427 -15.32 0.47 -6.76
C TYR A 427 -15.78 -0.80 -7.49
N LEU A 428 -16.47 -1.72 -6.80
CA LEU A 428 -17.03 -2.93 -7.43
C LEU A 428 -18.35 -2.66 -8.16
N GLY A 429 -18.59 -3.46 -9.19
CA GLY A 429 -19.79 -3.41 -10.02
C GLY A 429 -19.84 -2.21 -10.94
N TYR A 430 -20.93 -2.12 -11.70
CA TYR A 430 -21.18 -1.04 -12.66
C TYR A 430 -21.13 0.35 -12.01
N VAL A 431 -21.80 0.53 -10.87
CA VAL A 431 -21.82 1.81 -10.13
C VAL A 431 -20.46 2.14 -9.53
N GLY A 432 -19.78 1.13 -8.97
CA GLY A 432 -18.43 1.31 -8.42
C GLY A 432 -17.41 1.71 -9.49
N MET A 433 -17.55 1.19 -10.71
CA MET A 433 -16.70 1.58 -11.83
C MET A 433 -16.88 3.06 -12.20
N VAL A 434 -18.12 3.53 -12.27
CA VAL A 434 -18.41 4.97 -12.46
C VAL A 434 -17.81 5.81 -11.33
N LYS A 435 -17.88 5.32 -10.09
CA LYS A 435 -17.29 5.99 -8.93
C LYS A 435 -15.76 6.06 -9.02
N LEU A 436 -15.11 4.98 -9.45
CA LEU A 436 -13.65 4.93 -9.66
C LEU A 436 -13.23 5.98 -10.69
N VAL A 437 -13.89 6.01 -11.85
CA VAL A 437 -13.65 7.00 -12.92
C VAL A 437 -13.81 8.43 -12.39
N SER A 438 -14.89 8.69 -11.64
CA SER A 438 -15.15 10.01 -11.06
C SER A 438 -14.05 10.45 -10.07
N GLU A 439 -13.58 9.56 -9.20
CA GLU A 439 -12.51 9.89 -8.25
C GLU A 439 -11.13 10.03 -8.92
N ILE A 440 -10.87 9.30 -10.01
CA ILE A 440 -9.68 9.51 -10.84
C ILE A 440 -9.71 10.91 -11.47
N ASP A 441 -10.83 11.28 -12.10
CA ASP A 441 -10.98 12.61 -12.70
C ASP A 441 -10.83 13.72 -11.66
N LYS A 442 -11.49 13.60 -10.51
CA LYS A 442 -11.36 14.55 -9.41
C LYS A 442 -9.92 14.68 -8.92
N SER A 443 -9.18 13.57 -8.85
CA SER A 443 -7.77 13.57 -8.46
C SER A 443 -6.88 14.24 -9.50
N LEU A 444 -7.10 13.96 -10.79
CA LEU A 444 -6.35 14.53 -11.90
C LEU A 444 -6.63 16.02 -12.13
N SER A 445 -7.89 16.41 -12.06
CA SER A 445 -8.37 17.77 -12.41
C SER A 445 -8.35 18.75 -11.24
N ASN A 446 -7.81 18.35 -10.08
CA ASN A 446 -7.75 19.22 -8.91
C ASN A 446 -6.89 20.47 -9.21
N PRO A 447 -7.42 21.70 -9.06
CA PRO A 447 -6.70 22.93 -9.38
C PRO A 447 -5.48 23.18 -8.49
N MET A 448 -5.38 22.50 -7.35
CA MET A 448 -4.22 22.57 -6.46
C MET A 448 -2.93 22.14 -7.18
N TRP A 449 -2.99 21.22 -8.15
CA TRP A 449 -1.80 20.79 -8.90
C TRP A 449 -1.20 21.90 -9.76
N GLU A 450 -2.05 22.74 -10.35
CA GLU A 450 -1.56 23.90 -11.10
C GLU A 450 -0.87 24.88 -10.16
N GLN A 451 -1.48 25.16 -8.99
CA GLN A 451 -0.90 26.07 -7.99
C GLN A 451 0.43 25.54 -7.44
N LEU A 452 0.51 24.26 -7.14
CA LEU A 452 1.70 23.61 -6.58
C LEU A 452 2.88 23.57 -7.57
N ARG A 453 2.59 23.51 -8.88
CA ARG A 453 3.61 23.44 -9.94
C ARG A 453 4.07 24.82 -10.43
N ARG A 454 3.41 25.91 -9.99
CA ARG A 454 3.89 27.26 -10.30
C ARG A 454 5.24 27.49 -9.61
N PRO A 455 6.22 28.11 -10.29
CA PRO A 455 7.46 28.53 -9.66
C PRO A 455 7.16 29.38 -8.42
N ALA A 456 7.98 29.29 -7.39
CA ALA A 456 7.74 30.09 -6.20
C ALA A 456 7.84 31.58 -6.57
N PRO A 457 6.98 32.46 -6.04
CA PRO A 457 6.99 33.88 -6.37
C PRO A 457 8.36 34.54 -6.15
N TRP A 458 9.11 34.07 -5.15
CA TRP A 458 10.46 34.53 -4.84
C TRP A 458 11.56 33.92 -5.72
N ASP A 459 11.30 32.86 -6.50
CA ASP A 459 12.27 32.34 -7.49
C ASP A 459 12.43 33.30 -8.67
N ALA A 460 11.39 34.07 -8.98
CA ALA A 460 11.47 35.17 -9.95
C ALA A 460 12.32 36.31 -9.39
N LEU A 461 12.15 36.66 -8.11
CA LEU A 461 12.95 37.67 -7.42
C LEU A 461 14.43 37.24 -7.32
N ALA A 462 14.71 35.99 -6.96
CA ALA A 462 16.06 35.45 -6.88
C ALA A 462 16.75 35.44 -8.26
N ARG A 463 16.03 35.10 -9.33
CA ARG A 463 16.54 35.20 -10.71
C ARG A 463 16.79 36.65 -11.13
N ALA A 464 15.90 37.57 -10.79
CA ALA A 464 16.06 39.00 -11.07
C ALA A 464 17.26 39.62 -10.31
N LEU A 465 17.49 39.20 -9.07
CA LEU A 465 18.65 39.62 -8.28
C LEU A 465 19.96 39.02 -8.83
N GLN A 466 19.93 37.78 -9.34
CA GLN A 466 21.08 37.15 -10.01
C GLN A 466 21.42 37.84 -11.35
N THR A 467 20.43 38.20 -12.16
CA THR A 467 20.67 38.95 -13.41
C THR A 467 21.15 40.39 -13.16
N HIS A 468 20.67 41.05 -12.10
CA HIS A 468 21.24 42.35 -11.68
C HIS A 468 22.69 42.24 -11.21
N SER A 469 23.10 41.13 -10.59
CA SER A 469 24.50 40.87 -10.23
C SER A 469 25.43 40.58 -11.43
N GLN A 470 24.86 40.31 -12.61
CA GLN A 470 25.59 39.93 -13.83
C GLN A 470 25.38 40.91 -15.00
N SER A 471 24.87 42.11 -14.74
CA SER A 471 24.82 43.18 -15.76
C SER A 471 26.16 43.94 -15.85
N PRO A 472 26.76 44.12 -17.05
CA PRO A 472 28.09 44.69 -17.24
C PRO A 472 28.16 46.23 -17.20
N ASP A 473 27.18 46.90 -16.59
CA ASP A 473 27.11 48.37 -16.53
C ASP A 473 27.42 48.92 -15.13
N SER A 474 28.54 48.49 -14.55
CA SER A 474 29.28 49.36 -13.62
C SER A 474 30.49 49.92 -14.37
N VAL A 475 30.28 51.05 -15.05
CA VAL A 475 31.38 51.90 -15.52
C VAL A 475 32.24 52.20 -14.30
N SER A 476 33.39 51.53 -14.23
CA SER A 476 34.34 51.75 -13.16
C SER A 476 34.99 53.11 -13.38
N ASP A 477 34.53 54.10 -12.63
CA ASP A 477 35.24 55.37 -12.52
C ASP A 477 36.70 55.08 -12.11
N PRO A 478 37.69 55.39 -12.97
CA PRO A 478 39.10 55.15 -12.69
C PRO A 478 39.55 55.80 -11.37
N ALA A 479 38.94 56.94 -10.99
CA ALA A 479 39.23 57.63 -9.74
C ALA A 479 38.78 56.80 -8.53
N LEU A 480 37.57 56.23 -8.57
CA LEU A 480 37.06 55.35 -7.51
C LEU A 480 37.86 54.04 -7.38
N LYS A 481 38.34 53.48 -8.49
CA LYS A 481 39.25 52.31 -8.47
C LYS A 481 40.58 52.64 -7.80
N GLN A 482 41.14 53.82 -8.06
CA GLN A 482 42.41 54.23 -7.47
C GLN A 482 42.27 54.57 -5.98
N THR A 483 41.16 55.21 -5.58
CA THR A 483 40.86 55.47 -4.16
C THR A 483 40.63 54.17 -3.39
N SER A 484 39.85 53.23 -3.94
CA SER A 484 39.63 51.90 -3.34
C SER A 484 40.92 51.07 -3.24
N HIS A 485 41.77 51.12 -4.27
CA HIS A 485 43.07 50.45 -4.25
C HIS A 485 43.97 51.00 -3.13
N ARG A 486 44.06 52.32 -3.01
CA ARG A 486 44.91 53.00 -2.02
C ARG A 486 44.40 52.83 -0.58
N ALA A 487 43.09 52.71 -0.38
CA ALA A 487 42.48 52.46 0.93
C ALA A 487 42.67 51.02 1.46
N LYS A 488 43.28 50.12 0.68
CA LYS A 488 43.52 48.74 1.13
C LYS A 488 44.50 48.72 2.31
N LYS A 489 44.07 48.17 3.45
CA LYS A 489 44.93 48.00 4.62
C LYS A 489 46.04 46.98 4.36
N ILE A 490 47.27 47.40 4.59
CA ILE A 490 48.47 46.56 4.46
C ILE A 490 49.04 46.20 5.82
N CYS A 491 49.04 47.13 6.79
CA CYS A 491 49.34 46.81 8.17
C CYS A 491 48.03 46.71 8.96
N PHE A 492 47.68 45.51 9.41
CA PHE A 492 46.48 45.32 10.24
C PHE A 492 46.71 45.64 11.71
N CYS A 493 47.97 45.64 12.17
CA CYS A 493 48.31 45.92 13.56
C CYS A 493 48.07 47.40 13.92
N ASN A 494 48.44 48.32 13.02
CA ASN A 494 48.26 49.76 13.19
C ASN A 494 47.37 50.39 12.11
N THR A 495 46.64 49.56 11.38
CA THR A 495 45.61 49.99 10.42
C THR A 495 46.12 50.90 9.28
N VAL A 496 47.35 50.64 8.79
CA VAL A 496 47.98 51.47 7.75
C VAL A 496 47.54 51.04 6.36
N GLU A 497 47.11 52.00 5.55
CA GLU A 497 46.63 51.81 4.18
C GLU A 497 47.77 51.80 3.15
N LEU A 498 47.56 51.10 2.03
CA LEU A 498 48.52 50.94 0.94
C LEU A 498 48.97 52.29 0.37
N GLY A 499 48.06 53.24 0.17
CA GLY A 499 48.37 54.57 -0.34
C GLY A 499 49.38 55.32 0.54
N THR A 500 49.31 55.15 1.86
CA THR A 500 50.25 55.77 2.81
C THR A 500 51.67 55.21 2.63
N ILE A 501 51.78 53.91 2.34
CA ILE A 501 53.07 53.24 2.08
C ILE A 501 53.62 53.62 0.71
N GLU A 502 52.76 53.65 -0.31
CA GLU A 502 53.15 54.09 -1.66
C GLU A 502 53.65 55.54 -1.68
N ASP A 503 53.01 56.43 -0.92
CA ASP A 503 53.42 57.83 -0.81
C ASP A 503 54.76 57.96 -0.06
N ALA A 504 54.97 57.18 1.00
CA ALA A 504 56.25 57.15 1.70
C ALA A 504 57.41 56.67 0.81
N ILE A 505 57.15 55.75 -0.12
CA ILE A 505 58.16 55.27 -1.07
C ILE A 505 58.37 56.28 -2.19
N ARG A 506 57.29 56.76 -2.82
CA ARG A 506 57.34 57.56 -4.06
C ARG A 506 57.59 59.05 -3.82
N SER A 507 56.95 59.65 -2.81
CA SER A 507 57.03 61.10 -2.58
C SER A 507 58.19 61.49 -1.66
N ARG A 508 58.62 60.58 -0.77
CA ARG A 508 59.70 60.80 0.20
C ARG A 508 60.99 60.04 -0.14
N GLY A 509 60.99 59.20 -1.18
CA GLY A 509 62.18 58.51 -1.67
C GLY A 509 62.74 57.45 -0.72
N LEU A 510 61.92 56.85 0.15
CA LEU A 510 62.39 55.84 1.09
C LEU A 510 62.64 54.51 0.38
N THR A 511 63.84 53.96 0.51
CA THR A 511 64.31 52.78 -0.24
C THR A 511 64.47 51.52 0.60
N SER A 512 64.31 51.59 1.93
CA SER A 512 64.42 50.44 2.82
C SER A 512 63.13 50.17 3.58
N VAL A 513 62.88 48.89 3.85
CA VAL A 513 61.67 48.42 4.56
C VAL A 513 61.57 49.05 5.94
N GLU A 514 62.69 49.18 6.65
CA GLU A 514 62.71 49.71 8.01
C GLU A 514 62.40 51.21 8.03
N ALA A 515 62.93 51.98 7.07
CA ALA A 515 62.63 53.41 6.94
C ALA A 515 61.14 53.65 6.63
N VAL A 516 60.55 52.84 5.72
CA VAL A 516 59.12 52.93 5.39
C VAL A 516 58.26 52.57 6.61
N ARG A 517 58.63 51.54 7.38
CA ARG A 517 57.88 51.10 8.57
C ARG A 517 57.95 52.12 9.71
N GLN A 518 59.11 52.73 9.93
CA GLN A 518 59.27 53.80 10.91
C GLN A 518 58.44 55.04 10.53
N HIS A 519 58.47 55.42 9.25
CA HIS A 519 57.77 56.63 8.79
C HIS A 519 56.24 56.46 8.78
N THR A 520 55.74 55.29 8.39
CA THR A 520 54.29 55.02 8.26
C THR A 520 53.68 54.36 9.50
N ASN A 521 54.49 54.13 10.54
CA ASN A 521 54.12 53.41 11.76
C ASN A 521 53.61 51.97 11.51
N ALA A 522 54.00 51.35 10.39
CA ALA A 522 53.66 49.99 9.98
C ALA A 522 54.59 48.95 10.65
N VAL A 523 54.61 48.93 11.99
CA VAL A 523 55.55 48.13 12.81
C VAL A 523 55.15 46.66 12.98
N GLY A 524 53.96 46.24 12.55
CA GLY A 524 53.53 44.83 12.62
C GLY A 524 54.29 43.90 11.66
N GLY A 525 54.45 42.63 12.02
CA GLY A 525 55.06 41.62 11.13
C GLY A 525 54.22 41.30 9.88
N CYS A 526 52.92 41.62 9.90
CA CYS A 526 51.96 41.33 8.83
C CYS A 526 52.21 42.11 7.52
N CYS A 527 52.92 43.24 7.57
CA CYS A 527 53.13 44.12 6.42
C CYS A 527 54.55 44.06 5.82
N ARG A 528 55.51 43.42 6.49
CA ARG A 528 56.93 43.43 6.09
C ARG A 528 57.14 42.95 4.65
N ARG A 529 56.67 41.75 4.33
CA ARG A 529 56.81 41.14 2.99
C ARG A 529 56.08 41.91 1.89
N ARG A 530 54.99 42.62 2.23
CA ARG A 530 54.23 43.45 1.29
C ARG A 530 54.98 44.75 0.98
N ILE A 531 55.61 45.36 1.98
CA ILE A 531 56.47 46.55 1.81
C ILE A 531 57.71 46.18 0.98
N GLU A 532 58.33 45.02 1.24
CA GLU A 532 59.45 44.49 0.43
C GLU A 532 59.09 44.40 -1.06
N ASN A 533 57.93 43.82 -1.38
CA ASN A 533 57.48 43.70 -2.77
C ASN A 533 57.19 45.06 -3.42
N LEU A 534 56.68 46.04 -2.67
CA LEU A 534 56.39 47.39 -3.19
C LEU A 534 57.66 48.20 -3.44
N LEU A 535 58.70 48.01 -2.63
CA LEU A 535 60.01 48.62 -2.86
C LEU A 535 60.69 48.01 -4.08
N ALA A 536 60.57 46.70 -4.27
CA ALA A 536 61.12 45.99 -5.44
C ALA A 536 60.43 46.37 -6.76
N SER A 537 59.16 46.80 -6.71
CA SER A 537 58.40 47.25 -7.89
C SER A 537 58.44 48.77 -8.11
N SER A 538 59.18 49.52 -7.26
CA SER A 538 59.32 50.96 -7.41
C SER A 538 60.35 51.30 -8.50
N PRO A 539 60.10 52.30 -9.37
CA PRO A 539 60.98 52.63 -10.50
C PRO A 539 62.41 53.02 -10.10
N SER A 540 62.66 53.44 -8.85
CA SER A 540 64.02 53.72 -8.35
C SER A 540 64.89 52.47 -8.17
N ALA A 541 64.31 51.28 -8.00
CA ALA A 541 65.06 50.02 -7.89
C ALA A 541 65.47 49.46 -9.26
N MET A 542 64.73 49.81 -10.33
CA MET A 542 65.02 49.37 -11.70
C MET A 542 66.21 50.11 -12.34
N GLN A 543 66.59 51.30 -11.85
CA GLN A 543 67.75 52.06 -12.35
C GLN A 543 69.08 51.71 -11.66
N ALA A 544 69.07 50.90 -10.60
CA ALA A 544 70.29 50.47 -9.90
C ALA A 544 70.74 49.04 -10.27
N ALA A 545 70.08 48.42 -11.27
CA ALA A 545 70.34 47.07 -11.74
C ALA A 545 70.73 47.02 -13.24
N GLU A 546 71.17 48.15 -13.81
CA GLU A 546 71.85 48.25 -15.11
C GLU A 546 73.29 48.70 -14.96
#